data_AF-A0AAD8H6D8-F1
#
_entry.id   AF-A0AAD8H6D8-F1
#
_cell.length_a   1.000
_cell.length_b   1.000
_cell.length_c   1.000
_cell.angle_alpha   90.00
_cell.angle_beta   90.00
_cell.angle_gamma   90.00
#
_symmetry.space_group_name_H-M   'P 1'
#
loop_
_entity.id
_entity.type
_entity.pdbx_description
1 polymer ?
#
loop_
_entity_poly.entity_id
_entity_poly.type
_entity_poly.pdbx_seq_one_letter_code
_entity_poly.pdbx_strand_id
1 'polypeptide(L)'
;MELEQNRQEAAKTNNPIRCIVKLGGAAITCKNELEKINEENLLSVCSQLRIAMMSGSSSDKVLSLDWSKRRGASDSAPVVEDFTSQLVSECNNFVVVHGAGSFGHFQASKSGVHKGGLSQPLVKAGFVATRISVTSLNLEIVRALAREGIPSIGMSPFSCGWSTCDRKIESADMTMITKAINSGFVPVLHGDAVLDASLDCTILSGDVIISHLAAQMNPEFVVFLTDVLGVYDRPPSEPDAVLLREIAVREDGSWSVIKPVLQGTCREVEISVAAHDTTGGMATKISEAAMIARQGVDVYIVKAATSHSVTALSGRLKDDIPEDWLGTVIRFIR
;
A
#
# COMPACT_ATOMS: atom_id res chain seq x y z
N MET A 1 5.38 -32.18 -6.59
CA MET A 1 6.21 -31.89 -7.79
C MET A 1 5.37 -31.34 -8.94
N GLU A 2 4.60 -32.10 -9.74
CA GLU A 2 3.80 -31.52 -10.85
C GLU A 2 2.77 -30.46 -10.40
N LEU A 3 2.09 -30.69 -9.27
CA LEU A 3 1.14 -29.72 -8.69
C LEU A 3 1.82 -28.43 -8.19
N GLU A 4 3.09 -28.49 -7.79
CA GLU A 4 3.89 -27.33 -7.35
C GLU A 4 4.43 -26.55 -8.54
N GLN A 5 4.87 -27.27 -9.58
CA GLN A 5 5.33 -26.70 -10.84
C GLN A 5 4.18 -25.97 -11.57
N ASN A 6 2.99 -26.56 -11.61
CA ASN A 6 1.80 -25.92 -12.17
C ASN A 6 1.32 -24.70 -11.36
N ARG A 7 1.51 -24.69 -10.03
CA ARG A 7 1.25 -23.50 -9.18
C ARG A 7 2.25 -22.38 -9.45
N GLN A 8 3.53 -22.72 -9.64
CA GLN A 8 4.57 -21.75 -9.97
C GLN A 8 4.41 -21.16 -11.38
N GLU A 9 3.95 -21.95 -12.36
CA GLU A 9 3.62 -21.43 -13.70
C GLU A 9 2.35 -20.56 -13.70
N ALA A 10 1.33 -20.92 -12.91
CA ALA A 10 0.12 -20.11 -12.75
C ALA A 10 0.33 -18.79 -11.98
N ALA A 11 1.45 -18.66 -11.26
CA ALA A 11 1.78 -17.48 -10.45
C ALA A 11 2.62 -16.43 -11.20
N LYS A 12 3.08 -16.69 -12.42
CA LYS A 12 3.86 -15.72 -13.21
C LYS A 12 2.97 -14.70 -13.90
N THR A 13 3.32 -13.42 -13.75
CA THR A 13 2.68 -12.34 -14.48
C THR A 13 3.22 -12.31 -15.91
N ASN A 14 2.35 -12.05 -16.90
CA ASN A 14 2.74 -12.00 -18.31
C ASN A 14 3.57 -10.74 -18.63
N ASN A 15 3.36 -9.67 -17.85
CA ASN A 15 4.03 -8.38 -17.96
C ASN A 15 4.67 -8.02 -16.61
N PRO A 16 5.82 -7.33 -16.60
CA PRO A 16 6.46 -6.88 -15.36
C PRO A 16 5.54 -5.91 -14.60
N ILE A 17 5.60 -5.96 -13.28
CA ILE A 17 4.88 -4.99 -12.43
C ILE A 17 5.71 -3.71 -12.38
N ARG A 18 5.13 -2.58 -12.79
CA ARG A 18 5.84 -1.30 -12.72
C ARG A 18 5.95 -0.82 -11.27
N CYS A 19 4.83 -0.83 -10.55
CA CYS A 19 4.78 -0.25 -9.21
C CYS A 19 3.83 -1.03 -8.30
N ILE A 20 4.25 -1.25 -7.06
CA ILE A 20 3.34 -1.57 -5.97
C ILE A 20 3.24 -0.33 -5.09
N VAL A 21 2.02 0.15 -4.87
CA VAL A 21 1.76 1.36 -4.10
C VAL A 21 1.00 1.03 -2.83
N LYS A 22 1.50 1.52 -1.70
CA LYS A 22 0.79 1.51 -0.43
C LYS A 22 0.14 2.87 -0.16
N LEU A 23 -1.18 2.88 -0.03
CA LEU A 23 -1.95 3.99 0.52
C LEU A 23 -1.95 3.87 2.06
N GLY A 24 -1.14 4.68 2.74
CA GLY A 24 -1.13 4.73 4.20
C GLY A 24 -2.51 5.08 4.73
N GLY A 25 -3.03 4.31 5.70
CA GLY A 25 -4.37 4.57 6.24
C GLY A 25 -4.51 5.99 6.80
N ALA A 26 -3.44 6.53 7.37
CA ALA A 26 -3.33 7.92 7.83
C ALA A 26 -3.52 8.98 6.73
N ALA A 27 -3.15 8.65 5.50
CA ALA A 27 -3.17 9.56 4.37
C ALA A 27 -4.57 9.67 3.74
N ILE A 28 -5.34 8.57 3.80
CA ILE A 28 -6.66 8.44 3.15
C ILE A 28 -7.83 8.37 4.14
N THR A 29 -7.56 8.35 5.45
CA THR A 29 -8.59 8.36 6.51
C THR A 29 -8.26 9.42 7.57
N CYS A 30 -9.27 9.89 8.29
CA CYS A 30 -9.11 10.81 9.40
C CYS A 30 -8.83 9.99 10.69
N LYS A 31 -7.56 9.95 11.12
CA LYS A 31 -7.09 9.15 12.27
C LYS A 31 -7.92 9.32 13.56
N ASN A 32 -8.47 10.52 13.79
CA ASN A 32 -9.16 10.86 15.03
C ASN A 32 -10.67 10.62 14.98
N GLU A 33 -11.20 10.19 13.84
CA GLU A 33 -12.62 10.00 13.61
C GLU A 33 -12.88 8.58 13.10
N LEU A 34 -13.65 7.81 13.87
CA LEU A 34 -13.98 6.42 13.57
C LEU A 34 -14.59 6.31 12.16
N GLU A 35 -14.04 5.42 11.33
CA GLU A 35 -14.56 5.11 10.00
C GLU A 35 -14.79 6.33 9.09
N LYS A 36 -13.93 7.35 9.21
CA LYS A 36 -13.98 8.54 8.37
C LYS A 36 -12.87 8.57 7.33
N ILE A 37 -13.26 8.68 6.06
CA ILE A 37 -12.37 8.83 4.91
C ILE A 37 -11.98 10.31 4.77
N ASN A 38 -10.73 10.56 4.38
CA ASN A 38 -10.32 11.87 3.88
C ASN A 38 -10.59 11.91 2.37
N GLU A 39 -11.77 12.39 1.98
CA GLU A 39 -12.25 12.35 0.59
C GLU A 39 -11.36 13.16 -0.36
N GLU A 40 -10.90 14.34 0.07
CA GLU A 40 -10.04 15.21 -0.74
C GLU A 40 -8.72 14.50 -1.09
N ASN A 41 -8.04 13.93 -0.09
CA ASN A 41 -6.82 13.18 -0.31
C ASN A 41 -7.06 11.92 -1.15
N LEU A 42 -8.15 11.18 -0.89
CA LEU A 42 -8.46 9.97 -1.64
C LEU A 42 -8.69 10.26 -3.12
N LEU A 43 -9.47 11.30 -3.45
CA LEU A 43 -9.72 11.73 -4.83
C LEU A 43 -8.43 12.16 -5.51
N SER A 44 -7.62 13.00 -4.84
CA SER A 44 -6.32 13.44 -5.36
C SER A 44 -5.41 12.25 -5.65
N VAL A 45 -5.29 11.30 -4.72
CA VAL A 45 -4.47 10.08 -4.90
C VAL A 45 -4.96 9.22 -6.06
N CYS A 46 -6.28 9.02 -6.22
CA CYS A 46 -6.83 8.23 -7.33
C CYS A 46 -6.52 8.88 -8.68
N SER A 47 -6.66 10.21 -8.78
CA SER A 47 -6.30 10.96 -9.98
C SER A 47 -4.80 10.85 -10.31
N GLN A 48 -3.93 10.98 -9.30
CA GLN A 48 -2.47 10.84 -9.46
C GLN A 48 -2.06 9.43 -9.89
N LEU A 49 -2.69 8.39 -9.33
CA LEU A 49 -2.46 6.99 -9.73
C LEU A 49 -2.83 6.77 -11.19
N ARG A 50 -3.98 7.31 -11.61
CA ARG A 50 -4.42 7.23 -12.99
C ARG A 50 -3.41 7.87 -13.94
N ILE A 51 -2.95 9.09 -13.65
CA ILE A 51 -1.93 9.78 -14.45
C ILE A 51 -0.66 8.92 -14.59
N ALA A 52 -0.20 8.33 -13.48
CA ALA A 52 0.98 7.47 -13.46
C ALA A 52 0.78 6.16 -14.27
N MET A 53 -0.40 5.55 -14.18
CA MET A 53 -0.74 4.34 -14.93
C MET A 53 -0.87 4.62 -16.44
N MET A 54 -1.39 5.79 -16.82
CA MET A 54 -1.70 6.19 -18.19
C MET A 54 -0.60 7.00 -18.90
N SER A 55 0.59 7.15 -18.32
CA SER A 55 1.70 7.99 -18.83
C SER A 55 2.25 7.61 -20.24
N GLY A 56 1.56 6.76 -21.01
CA GLY A 56 1.84 6.45 -22.43
C GLY A 56 0.62 6.58 -23.37
N SER A 57 -0.56 7.01 -22.88
CA SER A 57 -1.80 7.15 -23.68
C SER A 57 -2.15 8.62 -23.89
N SER A 58 -2.38 9.01 -25.15
CA SER A 58 -2.67 10.39 -25.57
C SER A 58 -4.15 10.80 -25.44
N SER A 59 -4.97 10.01 -24.75
CA SER A 59 -6.41 10.29 -24.58
C SER A 59 -6.70 10.82 -23.18
N ASP A 60 -6.98 12.13 -23.08
CA ASP A 60 -7.42 12.80 -21.86
C ASP A 60 -8.85 12.43 -21.43
N LYS A 61 -9.60 11.68 -22.27
CA LYS A 61 -10.99 11.31 -21.96
C LYS A 61 -11.03 10.25 -20.84
N VAL A 62 -11.63 10.63 -19.71
CA VAL A 62 -12.00 9.72 -18.63
C VAL A 62 -13.20 8.89 -19.05
N LEU A 63 -12.98 7.63 -19.40
CA LEU A 63 -14.06 6.66 -19.42
C LEU A 63 -14.43 6.35 -17.97
N SER A 64 -15.57 6.86 -17.51
CA SER A 64 -16.06 6.53 -16.17
C SER A 64 -16.46 5.05 -16.14
N LEU A 65 -15.66 4.25 -15.44
CA LEU A 65 -15.91 2.82 -15.20
C LEU A 65 -16.65 2.56 -13.88
N ASP A 66 -17.21 3.60 -13.24
CA ASP A 66 -17.99 3.41 -12.00
C ASP A 66 -19.38 2.86 -12.32
N TRP A 67 -19.43 1.56 -12.56
CA TRP A 67 -20.67 0.77 -12.66
C TRP A 67 -21.25 0.43 -11.26
N SER A 68 -20.63 0.92 -10.19
CA SER A 68 -20.96 0.60 -8.80
C SER A 68 -21.67 1.75 -8.07
N LYS A 69 -22.18 2.74 -8.82
CA LYS A 69 -22.88 3.92 -8.29
C LYS A 69 -23.99 3.51 -7.31
N ARG A 70 -23.99 4.14 -6.13
CA ARG A 70 -25.04 3.96 -5.13
C ARG A 70 -26.31 4.71 -5.58
N ARG A 71 -27.49 4.17 -5.27
CA ARG A 71 -28.77 4.84 -5.51
C ARG A 71 -28.76 6.22 -4.82
N GLY A 72 -29.03 7.29 -5.57
CA GLY A 72 -29.09 8.67 -5.08
C GLY A 72 -27.86 9.55 -5.37
N ALA A 73 -26.81 9.03 -6.01
CA ALA A 73 -25.75 9.87 -6.60
C ALA A 73 -26.28 10.56 -7.86
N SER A 74 -25.87 11.81 -8.13
CA SER A 74 -26.34 12.58 -9.29
C SER A 74 -26.11 11.84 -10.62
N ASP A 75 -27.19 11.73 -11.41
CA ASP A 75 -27.22 11.06 -12.71
C ASP A 75 -26.39 11.83 -13.75
N SER A 76 -25.07 11.60 -13.78
CA SER A 76 -24.35 11.59 -15.05
C SER A 76 -24.32 10.14 -15.53
N ALA A 77 -25.08 9.82 -16.57
CA ALA A 77 -25.00 8.52 -17.21
C ALA A 77 -23.53 8.25 -17.60
N PRO A 78 -23.00 7.01 -17.45
CA PRO A 78 -21.73 6.69 -18.08
C PRO A 78 -21.87 6.99 -19.57
N VAL A 79 -21.02 7.88 -20.09
CA VAL A 79 -20.97 8.17 -21.52
C VAL A 79 -20.42 6.91 -22.19
N VAL A 80 -21.31 6.01 -22.60
CA VAL A 80 -20.97 4.86 -23.43
C VAL A 80 -20.81 5.38 -24.86
N GLU A 81 -19.71 6.07 -25.12
CA GLU A 81 -19.23 6.25 -26.49
C GLU A 81 -18.63 4.91 -26.92
N ASP A 82 -19.39 4.20 -27.76
CA ASP A 82 -19.04 3.05 -28.59
C ASP A 82 -18.07 1.98 -28.04
N PHE A 83 -18.53 0.73 -28.07
CA PHE A 83 -17.75 -0.51 -27.89
C PHE A 83 -16.61 -0.70 -28.94
N THR A 84 -16.26 0.33 -29.70
CA THR A 84 -15.20 0.29 -30.70
C THR A 84 -13.84 0.45 -30.04
N SER A 85 -13.23 -0.69 -29.71
CA SER A 85 -11.80 -1.02 -29.91
C SER A 85 -10.78 0.11 -29.82
N GLN A 86 -10.92 1.06 -28.88
CA GLN A 86 -9.80 1.87 -28.46
C GLN A 86 -8.93 0.96 -27.63
N LEU A 87 -8.00 0.32 -28.36
CA LEU A 87 -6.82 -0.40 -27.91
C LEU A 87 -6.60 -0.15 -26.43
N VAL A 88 -6.65 -1.22 -25.64
CA VAL A 88 -6.09 -1.25 -24.28
C VAL A 88 -4.66 -0.79 -24.45
N SER A 89 -4.46 0.53 -24.34
CA SER A 89 -3.15 1.13 -24.27
C SER A 89 -2.44 0.39 -23.15
N GLU A 90 -1.16 0.07 -23.33
CA GLU A 90 -0.35 -0.64 -22.35
C GLU A 90 -0.31 0.16 -21.04
N CYS A 91 -1.34 -0.02 -20.21
CA CYS A 91 -1.43 0.55 -18.88
C CYS A 91 -0.36 -0.15 -18.07
N ASN A 92 0.44 0.65 -17.38
CA ASN A 92 1.46 0.08 -16.52
C ASN A 92 0.79 -0.78 -15.44
N ASN A 93 1.35 -1.97 -15.19
CA ASN A 93 0.83 -2.86 -14.17
C ASN A 93 1.13 -2.31 -12.78
N PHE A 94 0.07 -1.98 -12.05
CA PHE A 94 0.13 -1.53 -10.67
C PHE A 94 -0.60 -2.51 -9.76
N VAL A 95 -0.14 -2.62 -8.52
CA VAL A 95 -0.87 -3.26 -7.42
C VAL A 95 -1.01 -2.25 -6.30
N VAL A 96 -2.22 -2.12 -5.76
CA VAL A 96 -2.53 -1.19 -4.67
C VAL A 96 -2.69 -1.97 -3.37
N VAL A 97 -2.08 -1.48 -2.31
CA VAL A 97 -2.30 -1.93 -0.93
C VAL A 97 -2.75 -0.73 -0.12
N HIS A 98 -3.73 -0.85 0.78
CA HIS A 98 -4.02 0.24 1.71
C HIS A 98 -3.93 -0.18 3.18
N GLY A 99 -3.55 0.75 4.04
CA GLY A 99 -3.67 0.58 5.50
C GLY A 99 -5.13 0.66 5.96
N ALA A 100 -5.40 0.16 7.16
CA ALA A 100 -6.74 0.19 7.73
C ALA A 100 -7.17 1.58 8.23
N GLY A 101 -6.22 2.41 8.69
CA GLY A 101 -6.53 3.75 9.19
C GLY A 101 -7.56 3.73 10.32
N SER A 102 -8.51 4.66 10.30
CA SER A 102 -9.62 4.72 11.25
C SER A 102 -10.66 3.59 11.11
N PHE A 103 -10.52 2.70 10.12
CA PHE A 103 -11.38 1.54 9.89
C PHE A 103 -10.80 0.21 10.42
N GLY A 104 -9.73 0.25 11.20
CA GLY A 104 -9.22 -0.98 11.83
C GLY A 104 -8.59 -0.77 13.19
N HIS A 105 -7.84 0.32 13.36
CA HIS A 105 -7.09 0.56 14.60
C HIS A 105 -8.00 0.67 15.83
N PHE A 106 -9.15 1.34 15.72
CA PHE A 106 -10.09 1.51 16.83
C PHE A 106 -10.62 0.15 17.32
N GLN A 107 -11.12 -0.67 16.40
CA GLN A 107 -11.74 -1.95 16.69
C GLN A 107 -10.68 -2.95 17.18
N ALA A 108 -9.54 -3.07 16.49
CA ALA A 108 -8.51 -4.06 16.77
C ALA A 108 -7.73 -3.77 18.06
N SER A 109 -7.49 -2.50 18.38
CA SER A 109 -6.80 -2.10 19.61
C SER A 109 -7.68 -2.33 20.84
N LYS A 110 -8.95 -1.86 20.79
CA LYS A 110 -9.89 -1.97 21.92
C LYS A 110 -10.24 -3.42 22.29
N SER A 111 -10.29 -4.31 21.30
CA SER A 111 -10.68 -5.72 21.49
C SER A 111 -9.51 -6.68 21.67
N GLY A 112 -8.27 -6.24 21.42
CA GLY A 112 -7.08 -7.06 21.57
C GLY A 112 -6.82 -8.05 20.43
N VAL A 113 -7.38 -7.86 19.23
CA VAL A 113 -7.19 -8.78 18.07
C VAL A 113 -5.71 -9.04 17.74
N HIS A 114 -4.87 -8.00 17.85
CA HIS A 114 -3.43 -8.12 17.62
C HIS A 114 -2.69 -9.03 18.63
N LYS A 115 -3.33 -9.35 19.77
CA LYS A 115 -2.79 -10.23 20.82
C LYS A 115 -3.21 -11.68 20.65
N GLY A 116 -4.17 -11.97 19.78
CA GLY A 116 -4.71 -13.32 19.59
C GLY A 116 -5.72 -13.76 20.65
N GLY A 117 -6.08 -15.04 20.60
CA GLY A 117 -7.01 -15.67 21.54
C GLY A 117 -8.48 -15.62 21.10
N LEU A 118 -8.81 -16.24 19.96
CA LEU A 118 -10.17 -16.28 19.42
C LEU A 118 -11.17 -17.04 20.32
N SER A 119 -10.68 -17.77 21.33
CA SER A 119 -11.51 -18.34 22.40
C SER A 119 -12.23 -17.26 23.24
N GLN A 120 -11.66 -16.06 23.33
CA GLN A 120 -12.26 -14.94 24.08
C GLN A 120 -13.36 -14.26 23.26
N PRO A 121 -14.60 -14.13 23.79
CA PRO A 121 -15.70 -13.49 23.06
C PRO A 121 -15.41 -12.05 22.60
N LEU A 122 -14.67 -11.28 23.41
CA LEU A 122 -14.30 -9.90 23.08
C LEU A 122 -13.36 -9.85 21.87
N VAL A 123 -12.33 -10.71 21.83
CA VAL A 123 -11.38 -10.80 20.71
C VAL A 123 -12.11 -11.25 19.44
N LYS A 124 -12.99 -12.26 19.55
CA LYS A 124 -13.79 -12.75 18.42
C LYS A 124 -14.71 -11.67 17.86
N ALA A 125 -15.43 -10.95 18.71
CA ALA A 125 -16.27 -9.82 18.30
C ALA A 125 -15.43 -8.68 17.67
N GLY A 126 -14.25 -8.42 18.24
CA GLY A 126 -13.26 -7.51 17.70
C GLY A 126 -12.80 -7.88 16.30
N PHE A 127 -12.44 -9.14 16.09
CA PHE A 127 -12.02 -9.68 14.80
C PHE A 127 -13.09 -9.43 13.74
N VAL A 128 -14.35 -9.76 14.05
CA VAL A 128 -15.50 -9.51 13.17
C VAL A 128 -15.66 -8.01 12.88
N ALA A 129 -15.63 -7.15 13.91
CA ALA A 129 -15.79 -5.70 13.74
C ALA A 129 -14.67 -5.08 12.90
N THR A 130 -13.40 -5.46 13.15
CA THR A 130 -12.25 -5.02 12.36
C THR A 130 -12.41 -5.42 10.90
N ARG A 131 -12.82 -6.66 10.62
CA ARG A 131 -13.05 -7.18 9.27
C ARG A 131 -14.13 -6.39 8.52
N ILE A 132 -15.29 -6.20 9.15
CA ILE A 132 -16.41 -5.44 8.56
C ILE A 132 -15.94 -4.03 8.19
N SER A 133 -15.24 -3.38 9.11
CA SER A 133 -14.77 -2.00 8.93
C SER A 133 -13.74 -1.88 7.80
N VAL A 134 -12.68 -2.70 7.83
CA VAL A 134 -11.60 -2.57 6.84
C VAL A 134 -12.01 -3.00 5.43
N THR A 135 -12.91 -3.99 5.31
CA THR A 135 -13.49 -4.38 4.02
C THR A 135 -14.45 -3.32 3.47
N SER A 136 -15.13 -2.57 4.34
CA SER A 136 -15.93 -1.40 3.95
C SER A 136 -15.03 -0.29 3.40
N LEU A 137 -13.89 -0.01 4.04
CA LEU A 137 -12.89 0.93 3.50
C LEU A 137 -12.35 0.48 2.14
N ASN A 138 -12.04 -0.81 1.99
CA ASN A 138 -11.55 -1.36 0.73
C ASN A 138 -12.54 -1.12 -0.41
N LEU A 139 -13.83 -1.35 -0.15
CA LEU A 139 -14.88 -1.10 -1.12
C LEU A 139 -14.95 0.39 -1.52
N GLU A 140 -14.82 1.34 -0.58
CA GLU A 140 -14.80 2.77 -0.91
C GLU A 140 -13.59 3.17 -1.75
N ILE A 141 -12.41 2.60 -1.47
CA ILE A 141 -11.19 2.87 -2.25
C ILE A 141 -11.32 2.30 -3.67
N VAL A 142 -11.82 1.07 -3.81
CA VAL A 142 -12.08 0.43 -5.11
C VAL A 142 -13.08 1.27 -5.92
N ARG A 143 -14.14 1.79 -5.29
CA ARG A 143 -15.06 2.72 -5.94
C ARG A 143 -14.39 4.00 -6.40
N ALA A 144 -13.56 4.62 -5.56
CA ALA A 144 -12.85 5.85 -5.90
C ALA A 144 -11.89 5.66 -7.09
N LEU A 145 -11.16 4.54 -7.13
CA LEU A 145 -10.29 4.18 -8.25
C LEU A 145 -11.11 3.92 -9.53
N ALA A 146 -12.23 3.20 -9.43
CA ALA A 146 -13.11 2.92 -10.57
C ALA A 146 -13.73 4.20 -11.18
N ARG A 147 -14.04 5.22 -10.35
CA ARG A 147 -14.51 6.53 -10.81
C ARG A 147 -13.48 7.26 -11.66
N GLU A 148 -12.20 7.08 -11.35
CA GLU A 148 -11.07 7.58 -12.15
C GLU A 148 -10.78 6.72 -13.39
N GLY A 149 -11.59 5.70 -13.68
CA GLY A 149 -11.40 4.83 -14.83
C GLY A 149 -10.30 3.78 -14.63
N ILE A 150 -9.88 3.53 -13.39
CA ILE A 150 -8.95 2.44 -13.07
C ILE A 150 -9.75 1.14 -12.89
N PRO A 151 -9.46 0.05 -13.64
CA PRO A 151 -10.17 -1.23 -13.53
C PRO A 151 -9.76 -1.98 -12.26
N SER A 152 -10.11 -1.42 -11.10
CA SER A 152 -9.67 -1.90 -9.79
C SER A 152 -10.58 -2.99 -9.23
N ILE A 153 -9.99 -3.98 -8.55
CA ILE A 153 -10.74 -5.04 -7.86
C ILE A 153 -10.25 -5.22 -6.42
N GLY A 154 -11.17 -5.27 -5.47
CA GLY A 154 -10.84 -5.50 -4.06
C GLY A 154 -10.49 -6.95 -3.78
N MET A 155 -9.37 -7.18 -3.09
CA MET A 155 -8.91 -8.53 -2.73
C MET A 155 -8.51 -8.55 -1.25
N SER A 156 -9.35 -9.12 -0.40
CA SER A 156 -9.06 -9.25 1.02
C SER A 156 -8.07 -10.41 1.28
N PRO A 157 -6.94 -10.17 1.95
CA PRO A 157 -5.99 -11.23 2.32
C PRO A 157 -6.64 -12.42 3.03
N PHE A 158 -7.52 -12.18 4.01
CA PHE A 158 -8.24 -13.28 4.68
C PHE A 158 -9.11 -14.08 3.71
N SER A 159 -9.86 -13.39 2.82
CA SER A 159 -10.76 -14.07 1.87
C SER A 159 -9.97 -14.82 0.79
N CYS A 160 -8.74 -14.39 0.50
CA CYS A 160 -7.79 -15.10 -0.35
C CYS A 160 -7.06 -16.25 0.38
N GLY A 161 -7.41 -16.53 1.65
CA GLY A 161 -6.84 -17.65 2.40
C GLY A 161 -5.44 -17.39 2.95
N TRP A 162 -5.04 -16.13 3.07
CA TRP A 162 -3.74 -15.80 3.68
C TRP A 162 -3.80 -16.04 5.19
N SER A 163 -2.74 -16.64 5.74
CA SER A 163 -2.60 -16.94 7.16
C SER A 163 -1.20 -16.57 7.66
N THR A 164 -1.11 -16.40 8.98
CA THR A 164 0.15 -16.13 9.66
C THR A 164 0.48 -17.22 10.67
N CYS A 165 1.73 -17.26 11.10
CA CYS A 165 2.17 -18.01 12.26
C CYS A 165 3.16 -17.13 13.02
N ASP A 166 2.89 -16.88 14.30
CA ASP A 166 3.67 -15.94 15.11
C ASP A 166 3.79 -14.56 14.42
N ARG A 167 2.67 -14.07 13.88
CA ARG A 167 2.54 -12.77 13.20
C ARG A 167 3.31 -12.61 11.89
N LYS A 168 3.92 -13.67 11.37
CA LYS A 168 4.60 -13.70 10.07
C LYS A 168 3.73 -14.43 9.06
N ILE A 169 3.73 -14.00 7.80
CA ILE A 169 3.00 -14.70 6.74
C ILE A 169 3.51 -16.15 6.66
N GLU A 170 2.61 -17.09 6.85
CA GLU A 170 2.87 -18.53 6.74
C GLU A 170 2.42 -19.04 5.38
N SER A 171 1.23 -18.61 4.94
CA SER A 171 0.66 -18.95 3.64
C SER A 171 0.03 -17.72 3.00
N ALA A 172 0.36 -17.47 1.73
CA ALA A 172 -0.21 -16.41 0.92
C ALA A 172 -0.24 -16.84 -0.56
N ASP A 173 -1.40 -17.34 -1.01
CA ASP A 173 -1.57 -17.73 -2.41
C ASP A 173 -1.67 -16.49 -3.30
N MET A 174 -0.75 -16.40 -4.26
CA MET A 174 -0.64 -15.31 -5.24
C MET A 174 -1.46 -15.56 -6.51
N THR A 175 -1.99 -16.77 -6.71
CA THR A 175 -2.63 -17.20 -7.97
C THR A 175 -3.75 -16.24 -8.42
N MET A 176 -4.61 -15.80 -7.51
CA MET A 176 -5.72 -14.92 -7.87
C MET A 176 -5.25 -13.50 -8.20
N ILE A 177 -4.20 -13.02 -7.52
CA ILE A 177 -3.60 -11.70 -7.76
C ILE A 177 -2.95 -11.70 -9.14
N THR A 178 -2.15 -12.73 -9.45
CA THR A 178 -1.54 -12.90 -10.78
C THR A 178 -2.58 -12.98 -11.89
N LYS A 179 -3.65 -13.77 -11.71
CA LYS A 179 -4.73 -13.87 -12.70
C LYS A 179 -5.45 -12.55 -12.94
N ALA A 180 -5.69 -11.78 -11.87
CA ALA A 180 -6.29 -10.45 -11.98
C ALA A 180 -5.42 -9.51 -12.81
N ILE A 181 -4.12 -9.45 -12.50
CA ILE A 181 -3.15 -8.63 -13.24
C ILE A 181 -3.10 -9.06 -14.72
N ASN A 182 -2.98 -10.36 -14.98
CA ASN A 182 -2.94 -10.90 -16.35
C ASN A 182 -4.25 -10.65 -17.13
N SER A 183 -5.36 -10.37 -16.43
CA SER A 183 -6.64 -10.00 -17.03
C SER A 183 -6.82 -8.49 -17.19
N GLY A 184 -5.81 -7.68 -16.87
CA GLY A 184 -5.83 -6.22 -16.99
C GLY A 184 -6.48 -5.49 -15.82
N PHE A 185 -6.75 -6.18 -14.69
CA PHE A 185 -7.24 -5.53 -13.48
C PHE A 185 -6.09 -4.98 -12.63
N VAL A 186 -6.41 -3.98 -11.81
CA VAL A 186 -5.54 -3.46 -10.74
C VAL A 186 -6.00 -4.05 -9.40
N PRO A 187 -5.30 -5.04 -8.83
CA PRO A 187 -5.64 -5.60 -7.52
C PRO A 187 -5.48 -4.56 -6.41
N VAL A 188 -6.46 -4.50 -5.51
CA VAL A 188 -6.48 -3.62 -4.33
C VAL A 188 -6.58 -4.45 -3.06
N LEU A 189 -5.43 -4.70 -2.43
CA LEU A 189 -5.32 -5.40 -1.15
C LEU A 189 -5.35 -4.39 0.02
N HIS A 190 -5.46 -4.91 1.24
CA HIS A 190 -5.51 -4.08 2.44
C HIS A 190 -4.94 -4.78 3.66
N GLY A 191 -4.45 -4.00 4.63
CA GLY A 191 -4.16 -4.52 5.97
C GLY A 191 -5.43 -5.16 6.55
N ASP A 192 -5.28 -6.31 7.20
CA ASP A 192 -6.42 -7.18 7.49
C ASP A 192 -6.26 -7.91 8.83
N ALA A 193 -7.38 -8.36 9.40
CA ALA A 193 -7.37 -9.33 10.49
C ALA A 193 -7.36 -10.74 9.88
N VAL A 194 -6.35 -11.54 10.22
CA VAL A 194 -6.13 -12.87 9.64
C VAL A 194 -6.03 -13.95 10.72
N LEU A 195 -6.23 -15.20 10.33
CA LEU A 195 -5.99 -16.33 11.22
C LEU A 195 -4.48 -16.53 11.41
N ASP A 196 -4.10 -16.83 12.65
CA ASP A 196 -2.72 -17.10 13.03
C ASP A 196 -2.62 -18.49 13.67
N ALA A 197 -1.70 -19.34 13.20
CA ALA A 197 -1.56 -20.70 13.71
C ALA A 197 -1.09 -20.78 15.17
N SER A 198 -0.35 -19.77 15.65
CA SER A 198 0.19 -19.73 17.03
C SER A 198 -0.66 -18.88 17.98
N LEU A 199 -1.34 -17.85 17.46
CA LEU A 199 -2.09 -16.86 18.24
C LEU A 199 -3.60 -16.94 18.05
N ASP A 200 -4.11 -17.90 17.28
CA ASP A 200 -5.47 -17.99 16.70
C ASP A 200 -5.78 -16.89 15.65
N CYS A 201 -5.43 -15.64 15.94
CA CYS A 201 -5.58 -14.52 15.02
C CYS A 201 -4.55 -13.41 15.26
N THR A 202 -4.33 -12.59 14.26
CA THR A 202 -3.54 -11.36 14.40
C THR A 202 -3.91 -10.32 13.35
N ILE A 203 -3.19 -9.20 13.36
CA ILE A 203 -3.31 -8.14 12.35
C ILE A 203 -2.15 -8.27 11.35
N LEU A 204 -2.50 -8.53 10.10
CA LEU A 204 -1.56 -8.48 8.98
C LEU A 204 -1.52 -7.05 8.45
N SER A 205 -0.40 -6.35 8.68
CA SER A 205 -0.28 -4.95 8.29
C SER A 205 -0.12 -4.80 6.77
N GLY A 206 -0.57 -3.67 6.23
CA GLY A 206 -0.32 -3.35 4.82
C GLY A 206 1.16 -3.19 4.47
N ASP A 207 2.04 -2.92 5.46
CA ASP A 207 3.50 -2.81 5.22
C ASP A 207 4.11 -4.20 4.97
N VAL A 208 3.67 -5.20 5.75
CA VAL A 208 4.08 -6.61 5.56
C VAL A 208 3.52 -7.15 4.24
N ILE A 209 2.27 -6.80 3.88
CA ILE A 209 1.67 -7.22 2.61
C ILE A 209 2.47 -6.68 1.42
N ILE A 210 2.78 -5.37 1.39
CA ILE A 210 3.50 -4.80 0.24
C ILE A 210 4.92 -5.36 0.12
N SER A 211 5.59 -5.64 1.24
CA SER A 211 6.89 -6.30 1.30
C SER A 211 6.85 -7.73 0.74
N HIS A 212 5.85 -8.51 1.14
CA HIS A 212 5.61 -9.84 0.60
C HIS A 212 5.32 -9.81 -0.91
N LEU A 213 4.43 -8.91 -1.35
CA LEU A 213 4.10 -8.73 -2.76
C LEU A 213 5.32 -8.34 -3.60
N ALA A 214 6.16 -7.43 -3.10
CA ALA A 214 7.39 -7.02 -3.78
C ALA A 214 8.35 -8.20 -3.95
N ALA A 215 8.48 -9.06 -2.92
CA ALA A 215 9.31 -10.26 -2.99
C ALA A 215 8.81 -11.31 -3.99
N GLN A 216 7.50 -11.40 -4.20
CA GLN A 216 6.92 -12.37 -5.13
C GLN A 216 6.86 -11.85 -6.58
N MET A 217 6.72 -10.53 -6.77
CA MET A 217 6.45 -9.95 -8.10
C MET A 217 7.57 -9.08 -8.66
N ASN A 218 8.59 -8.74 -7.87
CA ASN A 218 9.76 -7.95 -8.25
C ASN A 218 9.41 -6.70 -9.10
N PRO A 219 8.66 -5.73 -8.52
CA PRO A 219 8.26 -4.54 -9.26
C PRO A 219 9.45 -3.63 -9.57
N GLU A 220 9.31 -2.72 -10.54
CA GLU A 220 10.38 -1.76 -10.85
C GLU A 220 10.71 -0.82 -9.68
N PHE A 221 9.70 -0.45 -8.89
CA PHE A 221 9.83 0.32 -7.64
C PHE A 221 8.57 0.16 -6.75
N VAL A 222 8.67 0.59 -5.50
CA VAL A 222 7.57 0.60 -4.52
C VAL A 222 7.36 2.00 -3.97
N VAL A 223 6.09 2.40 -3.77
CA VAL A 223 5.74 3.70 -3.22
C VAL A 223 4.88 3.56 -1.97
N PHE A 224 5.33 4.15 -0.86
CA PHE A 224 4.53 4.35 0.35
C PHE A 224 4.01 5.79 0.39
N LEU A 225 2.71 5.95 0.15
CA LEU A 225 2.01 7.21 0.33
C LEU A 225 1.59 7.37 1.79
N THR A 226 2.11 8.39 2.48
CA THR A 226 1.86 8.63 3.91
C THR A 226 1.31 10.04 4.16
N ASP A 227 1.00 10.39 5.41
CA ASP A 227 0.49 11.71 5.83
C ASP A 227 1.61 12.75 6.12
N VAL A 228 2.87 12.33 6.06
CA VAL A 228 4.08 13.13 6.31
C VAL A 228 4.97 13.16 5.07
N LEU A 229 5.91 14.11 4.97
CA LEU A 229 6.76 14.26 3.77
C LEU A 229 7.60 13.02 3.47
N GLY A 230 8.10 12.33 4.49
CA GLY A 230 8.90 11.12 4.37
C GLY A 230 9.30 10.61 5.76
N VAL A 231 10.47 10.00 5.85
CA VAL A 231 11.10 9.60 7.11
C VAL A 231 11.86 10.78 7.69
N TYR A 232 11.65 11.05 8.98
CA TYR A 232 12.39 12.08 9.72
C TYR A 232 13.32 11.42 10.74
N ASP A 233 14.36 12.13 11.16
CA ASP A 233 15.28 11.68 12.23
C ASP A 233 14.59 11.55 13.60
N ARG A 234 13.50 12.30 13.80
CA ARG A 234 12.62 12.32 14.97
C ARG A 234 11.19 12.65 14.55
N PRO A 235 10.19 12.62 15.45
CA PRO A 235 8.81 12.94 15.08
C PRO A 235 8.70 14.30 14.37
N PRO A 236 8.00 14.39 13.22
CA PRO A 236 7.93 15.63 12.43
C PRO A 236 7.15 16.76 13.11
N SER A 237 6.50 16.48 14.24
CA SER A 237 5.88 17.48 15.11
C SER A 237 6.88 18.19 16.01
N GLU A 238 8.08 17.65 16.19
CA GLU A 238 9.12 18.25 17.02
C GLU A 238 9.85 19.37 16.25
N PRO A 239 10.27 20.44 16.95
CA PRO A 239 11.14 21.45 16.37
C PRO A 239 12.43 20.83 15.82
N ASP A 240 12.93 21.39 14.72
CA ASP A 240 14.18 20.98 14.07
C ASP A 240 14.21 19.53 13.53
N ALA A 241 13.06 18.86 13.43
CA ALA A 241 12.98 17.54 12.78
C ALA A 241 13.45 17.60 11.32
N VAL A 242 14.40 16.72 10.98
CA VAL A 242 15.08 16.72 9.68
C VAL A 242 14.54 15.60 8.82
N LEU A 243 14.08 15.95 7.61
CA LEU A 243 13.68 14.98 6.60
C LEU A 243 14.90 14.22 6.07
N LEU A 244 14.89 12.90 6.23
CA LEU A 244 15.89 12.00 5.67
C LEU A 244 15.55 11.76 4.20
N ARG A 245 16.31 12.36 3.29
CA ARG A 245 16.02 12.32 1.85
C ARG A 245 16.47 11.02 1.19
N GLU A 246 17.54 10.42 1.69
CA GLU A 246 18.11 9.21 1.12
C GLU A 246 18.65 8.29 2.21
N ILE A 247 18.20 7.03 2.19
CA ILE A 247 18.62 5.95 3.07
C ILE A 247 19.18 4.82 2.21
N ALA A 248 20.38 4.37 2.54
CA ALA A 248 21.02 3.23 1.92
C ALA A 248 20.77 1.97 2.75
N VAL A 249 20.53 0.85 2.07
CA VAL A 249 20.42 -0.48 2.67
C VAL A 249 21.54 -1.36 2.14
N ARG A 250 22.23 -2.07 3.05
CA ARG A 250 23.33 -2.98 2.73
C ARG A 250 22.89 -4.43 2.67
N GLU A 251 23.78 -5.30 2.20
CA GLU A 251 23.52 -6.74 2.05
C GLU A 251 23.21 -7.45 3.37
N ASP A 252 23.76 -6.99 4.49
CA ASP A 252 23.48 -7.50 5.84
C ASP A 252 22.12 -7.03 6.41
N GLY A 253 21.38 -6.19 5.67
CA GLY A 253 20.13 -5.60 6.10
C GLY A 253 20.27 -4.36 6.99
N SER A 254 21.51 -3.96 7.31
CA SER A 254 21.75 -2.66 7.96
C SER A 254 21.43 -1.52 7.01
N TRP A 255 20.99 -0.39 7.56
CA TRP A 255 20.71 0.81 6.79
C TRP A 255 21.36 2.04 7.41
N SER A 256 21.64 3.03 6.57
CA SER A 256 22.27 4.28 6.98
C SER A 256 21.74 5.45 6.17
N VAL A 257 21.63 6.62 6.80
CA VAL A 257 21.23 7.87 6.12
C VAL A 257 22.38 8.37 5.26
N ILE A 258 22.09 8.62 3.98
CA ILE A 258 23.04 9.22 3.01
C ILE A 258 22.80 10.73 2.91
N LYS A 259 21.53 11.17 2.89
CA LYS A 259 21.16 12.58 2.81
C LYS A 259 20.08 12.93 3.83
N PRO A 260 20.27 13.96 4.67
CA PRO A 260 21.51 14.72 4.85
C PRO A 260 22.59 13.90 5.58
N VAL A 261 23.86 14.29 5.44
CA VAL A 261 24.96 13.72 6.23
C VAL A 261 24.81 14.21 7.67
N LEU A 262 24.29 13.36 8.56
CA LEU A 262 24.17 13.67 9.98
C LEU A 262 25.56 13.65 10.61
N GLN A 263 26.07 14.80 11.07
CA GLN A 263 27.34 14.87 11.80
C GLN A 263 27.15 14.33 13.24
N GLY A 264 27.61 13.11 13.49
CA GLY A 264 27.58 12.46 14.79
C GLY A 264 27.33 10.95 14.67
N THR A 265 28.15 10.14 15.35
CA THR A 265 28.02 8.68 15.41
C THR A 265 26.59 8.27 15.77
N CYS A 266 25.92 7.55 14.86
CA CYS A 266 24.68 6.80 15.09
C CYS A 266 23.71 7.46 16.08
N ARG A 267 23.08 8.58 15.70
CA ARG A 267 21.78 8.88 16.32
C ARG A 267 20.78 7.89 15.74
N GLU A 268 20.43 6.88 16.54
CA GLU A 268 19.27 6.04 16.27
C GLU A 268 18.10 6.96 15.89
N VAL A 269 17.47 6.70 14.74
CA VAL A 269 16.27 7.45 14.35
C VAL A 269 15.24 7.23 15.45
N GLU A 270 14.81 8.30 16.11
CA GLU A 270 13.81 8.24 17.18
C GLU A 270 12.45 8.06 16.51
N ILE A 271 12.06 6.80 16.35
CA ILE A 271 10.84 6.46 15.65
C ILE A 271 9.70 6.39 16.66
N SER A 272 8.76 7.34 16.59
CA SER A 272 7.56 7.29 17.41
C SER A 272 6.53 6.31 16.85
N VAL A 273 5.92 5.54 17.76
CA VAL A 273 4.70 4.77 17.50
C VAL A 273 3.54 5.57 18.09
N ALA A 274 2.58 5.97 17.26
CA ALA A 274 1.40 6.65 17.77
C ALA A 274 0.63 5.74 18.74
N ALA A 275 0.03 6.30 19.81
CA ALA A 275 -0.64 5.52 20.87
C ALA A 275 -1.77 4.58 20.39
N HIS A 276 -2.26 4.78 19.16
CA HIS A 276 -3.31 3.97 18.54
C HIS A 276 -2.81 3.10 17.37
N ASP A 277 -1.50 3.07 17.10
CA ASP A 277 -0.91 2.28 16.02
C ASP A 277 -0.50 0.90 16.52
N THR A 278 -1.28 -0.11 16.15
CA THR A 278 -1.05 -1.51 16.55
C THR A 278 -0.04 -2.23 15.68
N THR A 279 0.58 -1.56 14.70
CA THR A 279 1.46 -2.15 13.68
C THR A 279 2.91 -1.70 13.76
N GLY A 280 3.26 -0.80 14.68
CA GLY A 280 4.63 -0.29 14.87
C GLY A 280 4.99 0.93 14.00
N GLY A 281 4.02 1.53 13.31
CA GLY A 281 4.12 2.86 12.72
C GLY A 281 5.23 3.07 11.70
N MET A 282 6.07 4.08 11.91
CA MET A 282 7.14 4.39 10.97
C MET A 282 8.28 3.37 11.04
N ALA A 283 8.49 2.71 12.19
CA ALA A 283 9.60 1.77 12.36
C ALA A 283 9.39 0.52 11.53
N THR A 284 8.20 -0.08 11.63
CA THR A 284 7.82 -1.21 10.78
C THR A 284 7.89 -0.85 9.32
N LYS A 285 7.42 0.35 8.93
CA LYS A 285 7.48 0.80 7.53
C LYS A 285 8.90 0.92 7.00
N ILE A 286 9.83 1.49 7.77
CA ILE A 286 11.25 1.56 7.38
C ILE A 286 11.84 0.14 7.29
N SER A 287 11.54 -0.73 8.26
CA SER A 287 12.04 -2.11 8.25
C SER A 287 11.54 -2.90 7.04
N GLU A 288 10.25 -2.82 6.71
CA GLU A 288 9.65 -3.45 5.52
C GLU A 288 10.20 -2.83 4.23
N ALA A 289 10.34 -1.50 4.17
CA ALA A 289 10.97 -0.82 3.05
C ALA A 289 12.43 -1.23 2.85
N ALA A 290 13.18 -1.45 3.94
CA ALA A 290 14.56 -1.92 3.85
C ALA A 290 14.63 -3.36 3.34
N MET A 291 13.69 -4.23 3.74
CA MET A 291 13.60 -5.59 3.20
C MET A 291 13.27 -5.62 1.69
N ILE A 292 12.45 -4.69 1.22
CA ILE A 292 12.17 -4.49 -0.21
C ILE A 292 13.43 -3.99 -0.92
N ALA A 293 14.05 -2.92 -0.40
CA ALA A 293 15.25 -2.33 -0.97
C ALA A 293 16.37 -3.34 -1.13
N ARG A 294 16.62 -4.18 -0.12
CA ARG A 294 17.64 -5.25 -0.15
C ARG A 294 17.50 -6.22 -1.34
N GLN A 295 16.32 -6.32 -1.94
CA GLN A 295 16.08 -7.15 -3.14
C GLN A 295 16.42 -6.43 -4.45
N GLY A 296 16.94 -5.20 -4.38
CA GLY A 296 17.26 -4.36 -5.52
C GLY A 296 16.07 -3.54 -6.03
N VAL A 297 14.99 -3.43 -5.26
CA VAL A 297 13.79 -2.66 -5.62
C VAL A 297 13.79 -1.33 -4.87
N ASP A 298 13.85 -0.22 -5.58
CA ASP A 298 13.83 1.11 -4.95
C ASP A 298 12.48 1.38 -4.27
N VAL A 299 12.54 1.99 -3.08
CA VAL A 299 11.36 2.35 -2.30
C VAL A 299 11.28 3.85 -2.07
N TYR A 300 10.12 4.43 -2.33
CA TYR A 300 9.85 5.86 -2.11
C TYR A 300 8.81 6.04 -0.99
N ILE A 301 9.15 6.78 0.06
CA ILE A 301 8.20 7.19 1.11
C ILE A 301 7.92 8.68 0.93
N VAL A 302 6.65 9.03 0.68
CA VAL A 302 6.27 10.39 0.31
C VAL A 302 4.87 10.76 0.80
N LYS A 303 4.61 12.05 1.03
CA LYS A 303 3.28 12.54 1.38
C LYS A 303 2.30 12.35 0.23
N ALA A 304 1.16 11.72 0.51
CA ALA A 304 0.06 11.58 -0.43
C ALA A 304 -0.53 12.93 -0.86
N ALA A 305 -1.18 12.97 -2.02
CA ALA A 305 -1.87 14.15 -2.54
C ALA A 305 -0.95 15.38 -2.71
N THR A 306 0.32 15.18 -3.07
CA THR A 306 1.28 16.26 -3.36
C THR A 306 1.86 16.13 -4.77
N SER A 307 2.57 17.17 -5.24
CA SER A 307 3.35 17.05 -6.49
C SER A 307 4.48 16.00 -6.35
N HIS A 308 5.04 15.84 -5.14
CA HIS A 308 6.09 14.86 -4.87
C HIS A 308 5.57 13.41 -4.95
N SER A 309 4.30 13.14 -4.60
CA SER A 309 3.72 11.81 -4.81
C SER A 309 3.54 11.49 -6.29
N VAL A 310 3.22 12.46 -7.14
CA VAL A 310 3.21 12.27 -8.61
C VAL A 310 4.61 11.91 -9.12
N THR A 311 5.64 12.62 -8.65
CA THR A 311 7.03 12.32 -9.01
C THR A 311 7.43 10.91 -8.58
N ALA A 312 7.09 10.48 -7.37
CA ALA A 312 7.36 9.12 -6.90
C ALA A 312 6.62 8.05 -7.74
N LEU A 313 5.32 8.26 -8.01
CA LEU A 313 4.50 7.32 -8.80
C LEU A 313 4.95 7.23 -10.27
N SER A 314 5.62 8.26 -10.80
CA SER A 314 6.18 8.23 -12.15
C SER A 314 7.43 7.36 -12.29
N GLY A 315 8.11 7.04 -11.20
CA GLY A 315 9.38 6.27 -11.20
C GLY A 315 10.64 7.09 -11.51
N ARG A 316 10.52 8.42 -11.70
CA ARG A 316 11.62 9.31 -12.11
C ARG A 316 12.77 9.47 -11.09
N LEU A 317 12.63 8.94 -9.88
CA LEU A 317 13.61 9.07 -8.79
C LEU A 317 14.73 8.01 -8.81
N LYS A 318 14.66 7.07 -9.77
CA LYS A 318 15.62 5.97 -9.90
C LYS A 318 17.02 6.49 -10.21
N ASP A 319 17.12 7.37 -11.21
CA ASP A 319 18.39 7.86 -11.74
C ASP A 319 18.93 9.08 -10.98
N ASP A 320 18.06 10.06 -10.67
CA ASP A 320 18.43 11.29 -9.97
C ASP A 320 17.33 11.71 -8.98
N ILE A 321 17.75 12.28 -7.84
CA ILE A 321 16.85 12.82 -6.81
C ILE A 321 16.89 14.35 -6.92
N PRO A 322 15.84 15.00 -7.47
CA PRO A 322 15.82 16.46 -7.64
C PRO A 322 16.04 17.20 -6.33
N GLU A 323 16.73 18.35 -6.34
CA GLU A 323 17.01 19.09 -5.09
C GLU A 323 15.75 19.57 -4.36
N ASP A 324 14.71 19.93 -5.11
CA ASP A 324 13.40 20.38 -4.61
C ASP A 324 12.48 19.24 -4.20
N TRP A 325 12.89 17.98 -4.40
CA TRP A 325 12.07 16.83 -4.05
C TRP A 325 12.02 16.60 -2.54
N LEU A 326 10.79 16.51 -2.00
CA LEU A 326 10.50 16.20 -0.61
C LEU A 326 9.93 14.79 -0.49
N GLY A 327 10.76 13.89 0.04
CA GLY A 327 10.42 12.51 0.38
C GLY A 327 11.66 11.77 0.90
N THR A 328 11.54 10.46 1.06
CA THR A 328 12.67 9.58 1.39
C THR A 328 12.81 8.49 0.35
N VAL A 329 13.98 8.39 -0.28
CA VAL A 329 14.33 7.24 -1.12
C VAL A 329 15.10 6.24 -0.28
N ILE A 330 14.68 4.98 -0.32
CA ILE A 330 15.36 3.86 0.32
C ILE A 330 15.79 2.91 -0.79
N ARG A 331 17.12 2.73 -0.94
CA ARG A 331 17.70 1.95 -2.04
C ARG A 331 18.85 1.08 -1.57
N PHE A 332 19.11 0.00 -2.30
CA PHE A 332 20.25 -0.88 -2.04
C PHE A 332 21.56 -0.26 -2.51
N ILE A 333 22.60 -0.37 -1.68
CA ILE A 333 23.97 -0.01 -2.06
C ILE A 333 24.85 -1.24 -1.84
N ARG A 334 25.59 -1.60 -2.90
CA ARG A 334 26.59 -2.68 -2.89
C ARG A 334 27.84 -2.28 -2.13
#